data_AF-A0A6A4Y5R9-F1
#
_entry.id   AF-A0A6A4Y5R9-F1
#
_cell.length_a   1.000
_cell.length_b   1.000
_cell.length_c   1.000
_cell.angle_alpha   90.00
_cell.angle_beta   90.00
_cell.angle_gamma   90.00
#
_symmetry.space_group_name_H-M   'P 1'
#
loop_
_entity.id
_entity.type
_entity.pdbx_description
1 polymer ?
#
loop_
_entity_poly.entity_id
_entity_poly.type
_entity_poly.pdbx_seq_one_letter_code
_entity_poly.pdbx_strand_id
1 'polypeptide(L)'
;IEPQSFVWPDTGYRNDFKTGRVFLDPLSQNTPLAPDHHGLRPPTPRIPDVFDLFLGLPAYRDGRRCGYTLFTAYSLATHPYRVHAGVVDQTQDDDVKCLDEYCRLANEEWPDVTCKYKELIRVDARDSRKSDGPISVRAGMQKLIQDEEFCLTTDAHMQFLPHWDTELLIDWNRTQNEMAVLSTYVFGYEKIGPNKTVPASQSSHLCAFNGHASATSMPWMFRVIVNNSELPQMSPFWGGGLSFSKCHAEKRAPIDPHMTWIFLGEEYLRAMQLWTQGYDIYSPSRHGLVLFHNETKEHTRDNWQSNDVNPSKAVESALSYERLKMVLHFQVTGPVNGKELTTYYPRPVRSVDSFLNFTGISPLNVWADRWRCEQLHWVPYEAPEIVEALLPGYRMMANQRGMSALAQLEGENLLVLRHFDEAAGKSHLLEEIRDALTSDDAMQTQLLGHMETMLAQLKKLDKNSVQRGDFMYEEVIVLQVGFVVLACVMCWRRKCLGGNDIHAVSQFRK
;
A
#
# COMPACT_ATOMS: atom_id res chain seq x y z
N ILE A 1 -7.85 18.02 -1.96
CA ILE A 1 -7.82 16.72 -1.26
C ILE A 1 -6.79 16.87 -0.17
N GLU A 2 -7.17 16.65 1.09
CA GLU A 2 -6.18 16.68 2.17
C GLU A 2 -5.20 15.52 2.01
N PRO A 3 -3.90 15.70 2.32
CA PRO A 3 -2.93 14.63 2.16
C PRO A 3 -3.20 13.48 3.12
N GLN A 4 -2.90 12.26 2.65
CA GLN A 4 -2.95 11.05 3.45
C GLN A 4 -1.98 11.19 4.64
N SER A 5 -2.46 10.96 5.86
CA SER A 5 -1.63 11.18 7.05
C SER A 5 -2.09 10.42 8.29
N PHE A 6 -1.17 10.21 9.23
CA PHE A 6 -1.48 9.69 10.56
C PHE A 6 -0.72 10.48 11.63
N VAL A 7 -1.12 10.34 12.88
CA VAL A 7 -0.38 10.88 14.02
C VAL A 7 0.58 9.80 14.50
N TRP A 8 1.85 10.16 14.63
CA TRP A 8 2.89 9.25 15.07
C TRP A 8 2.51 8.57 16.40
N PRO A 9 2.51 7.23 16.48
CA PRO A 9 1.81 6.54 17.57
C PRO A 9 2.57 6.51 18.91
N ASP A 10 3.90 6.63 18.92
CA ASP A 10 4.71 6.59 20.15
C ASP A 10 6.04 7.33 20.00
N THR A 11 6.44 8.12 21.00
CA THR A 11 7.69 8.87 20.96
C THR A 11 8.82 8.06 21.59
N GLY A 12 9.83 7.69 20.81
CA GLY A 12 11.05 7.05 21.33
C GLY A 12 11.06 5.52 21.27
N TYR A 13 10.21 4.89 20.45
CA TYR A 13 10.37 3.46 20.16
C TYR A 13 11.68 3.22 19.41
N ARG A 14 12.66 2.57 20.06
CA ARG A 14 13.92 2.03 19.48
C ARG A 14 14.44 2.83 18.28
N ASN A 15 15.27 3.84 18.53
CA ASN A 15 15.82 4.76 17.52
C ASN A 15 14.80 5.57 16.69
N ASP A 16 13.50 5.49 16.99
CA ASP A 16 12.49 6.32 16.36
C ASP A 16 12.15 7.53 17.22
N PHE A 17 12.73 8.68 16.85
CA PHE A 17 12.53 9.96 17.53
C PHE A 17 11.46 10.83 16.86
N LYS A 18 10.63 10.27 15.98
CA LYS A 18 9.58 11.03 15.30
C LYS A 18 8.44 11.39 16.26
N THR A 19 7.85 12.55 16.01
CA THR A 19 6.68 13.05 16.75
C THR A 19 5.75 13.79 15.79
N GLY A 20 4.47 13.91 16.15
CA GLY A 20 3.50 14.71 15.40
C GLY A 20 2.90 13.98 14.18
N ARG A 21 2.40 14.76 13.22
CA ARG A 21 1.70 14.24 12.04
C ARG A 21 2.69 13.84 10.95
N VAL A 22 2.56 12.62 10.44
CA VAL A 22 3.30 12.13 9.28
C VAL A 22 2.40 12.18 8.06
N PHE A 23 2.92 12.79 6.99
CA PHE A 23 2.28 12.82 5.68
C PHE A 23 2.88 11.73 4.80
N LEU A 24 2.00 11.05 4.06
CA LEU A 24 2.34 9.98 3.14
C LEU A 24 2.04 10.43 1.72
N ASP A 25 2.84 9.95 0.78
CA ASP A 25 2.72 10.19 -0.65
C ASP A 25 2.64 8.85 -1.40
N PRO A 26 1.44 8.23 -1.47
CA PRO A 26 1.23 6.99 -2.20
C PRO A 26 1.60 7.06 -3.69
N LEU A 27 1.68 8.25 -4.30
CA LEU A 27 1.99 8.39 -5.72
C LEU A 27 3.47 8.13 -6.04
N SER A 28 4.37 8.43 -5.09
CA SER A 28 5.81 8.19 -5.26
C SER A 28 6.26 6.79 -4.82
N GLN A 29 5.40 6.01 -4.16
CA GLN A 29 5.77 4.75 -3.51
C GLN A 29 6.33 3.67 -4.45
N ASN A 30 6.04 3.74 -5.76
CA ASN A 30 6.60 2.80 -6.75
C ASN A 30 7.90 3.30 -7.41
N THR A 31 8.46 4.41 -6.95
CA THR A 31 9.74 4.95 -7.42
C THR A 31 10.82 4.64 -6.39
N PRO A 32 11.89 3.92 -6.74
CA PRO A 32 13.01 3.67 -5.83
C PRO A 32 13.67 4.94 -5.32
N LEU A 33 14.23 4.89 -4.11
CA LEU A 33 14.95 6.03 -3.52
C LEU A 33 16.35 6.25 -4.09
N ALA A 34 16.99 5.20 -4.59
CA ALA A 34 18.35 5.32 -5.12
C ALA A 34 18.32 6.09 -6.46
N PRO A 35 19.10 7.18 -6.63
CA PRO A 35 19.01 8.03 -7.81
C PRO A 35 19.25 7.30 -9.15
N ASP A 36 20.14 6.31 -9.15
CA ASP A 36 20.42 5.44 -10.30
C ASP A 36 19.27 4.47 -10.63
N HIS A 37 18.35 4.26 -9.69
CA HIS A 37 17.17 3.42 -9.84
C HIS A 37 15.88 4.20 -10.06
N HIS A 38 15.90 5.53 -10.13
CA HIS A 38 14.70 6.38 -10.25
C HIS A 38 13.83 6.06 -11.48
N GLY A 39 14.40 5.49 -12.54
CA GLY A 39 13.64 5.07 -13.73
C GLY A 39 13.06 3.64 -13.67
N LEU A 40 13.42 2.86 -12.66
CA LEU A 40 12.91 1.49 -12.50
C LEU A 40 11.51 1.53 -11.89
N ARG A 41 10.63 0.64 -12.33
CA ARG A 41 9.25 0.51 -11.83
C ARG A 41 8.91 -0.97 -11.66
N PRO A 42 8.02 -1.31 -10.71
CA PRO A 42 7.41 -2.64 -10.72
C PRO A 42 6.61 -2.88 -12.01
N PRO A 43 6.28 -4.14 -12.34
CA PRO A 43 5.41 -4.43 -13.48
C PRO A 43 4.04 -3.77 -13.27
N THR A 44 3.46 -3.21 -14.33
CA THR A 44 2.13 -2.59 -14.27
C THR A 44 1.03 -3.64 -14.16
N PRO A 45 -0.09 -3.35 -13.46
CA PRO A 45 -1.23 -4.26 -13.35
C PRO A 45 -1.75 -4.77 -14.69
N ARG A 46 -2.11 -6.04 -14.75
CA ARG A 46 -2.69 -6.75 -15.91
C ARG A 46 -3.98 -7.40 -15.45
N ILE A 47 -5.13 -6.90 -15.88
CA ILE A 47 -6.43 -7.41 -15.45
C ILE A 47 -7.16 -7.92 -16.68
N PRO A 48 -7.44 -9.23 -16.78
CA PRO A 48 -8.28 -9.75 -17.86
C PRO A 48 -9.70 -9.17 -17.80
N ASP A 49 -10.39 -9.08 -18.95
CA ASP A 49 -11.78 -8.60 -19.01
C ASP A 49 -12.75 -9.49 -18.20
N VAL A 50 -12.42 -10.79 -18.12
CA VAL A 50 -13.17 -11.80 -17.39
C VAL A 50 -12.20 -12.64 -16.58
N PHE A 51 -12.49 -12.78 -15.30
CA PHE A 51 -11.65 -13.52 -14.38
C PHE A 51 -12.49 -14.04 -13.20
N ASP A 52 -12.02 -15.12 -12.58
CA ASP A 52 -12.57 -15.68 -11.35
C ASP A 52 -11.73 -15.28 -10.13
N LEU A 53 -12.36 -15.26 -8.96
CA LEU A 53 -11.77 -14.91 -7.69
C LEU A 53 -11.90 -16.06 -6.69
N PHE A 54 -10.79 -16.44 -6.06
CA PHE A 54 -10.79 -17.38 -4.95
C PHE A 54 -10.98 -16.66 -3.61
N LEU A 55 -11.93 -17.13 -2.79
CA LEU A 55 -12.14 -16.65 -1.41
C LEU A 55 -11.76 -17.75 -0.40
N GLY A 56 -10.64 -17.58 0.30
CA GLY A 56 -10.14 -18.51 1.30
C GLY A 56 -10.57 -18.14 2.72
N LEU A 57 -11.19 -19.09 3.43
CA LEU A 57 -11.59 -18.96 4.84
C LEU A 57 -11.02 -20.10 5.72
N PRO A 58 -10.12 -19.81 6.67
CA PRO A 58 -9.70 -20.75 7.70
C PRO A 58 -10.64 -20.66 8.92
N ALA A 59 -11.54 -21.62 9.10
CA ALA A 59 -12.50 -21.64 10.21
C ALA A 59 -12.05 -22.61 11.30
N TYR A 60 -12.19 -22.20 12.58
CA TYR A 60 -11.94 -23.06 13.73
C TYR A 60 -13.10 -22.94 14.72
N ARG A 61 -13.94 -23.98 14.78
CA ARG A 61 -15.14 -24.09 15.62
C ARG A 61 -16.04 -22.85 15.54
N ASP A 62 -16.18 -22.30 14.33
CA ASP A 62 -16.81 -20.99 14.11
C ASP A 62 -17.84 -20.99 12.97
N GLY A 63 -18.54 -22.11 12.77
CA GLY A 63 -19.39 -22.29 11.59
C GLY A 63 -20.52 -21.27 11.47
N ARG A 64 -21.04 -20.74 12.59
CA ARG A 64 -22.09 -19.70 12.52
C ARG A 64 -21.58 -18.40 11.87
N ARG A 65 -20.45 -17.87 12.33
CA ARG A 65 -19.88 -16.64 11.76
C ARG A 65 -19.23 -16.90 10.40
N CYS A 66 -18.71 -18.11 10.16
CA CYS A 66 -18.23 -18.55 8.85
C CYS A 66 -19.34 -18.60 7.80
N GLY A 67 -20.48 -19.19 8.13
CA GLY A 67 -21.66 -19.19 7.25
C GLY A 67 -22.15 -17.78 6.93
N TYR A 68 -22.16 -16.89 7.93
CA TYR A 68 -22.49 -15.47 7.72
C TYR A 68 -21.48 -14.73 6.81
N THR A 69 -20.19 -15.03 6.99
CA THR A 69 -19.11 -14.49 6.13
C THR A 69 -19.33 -14.88 4.68
N LEU A 70 -19.55 -16.17 4.40
CA LEU A 70 -19.89 -16.65 3.06
C LEU A 70 -21.17 -16.02 2.52
N PHE A 71 -22.20 -15.93 3.36
CA PHE A 71 -23.48 -15.34 2.97
C PHE A 71 -23.32 -13.90 2.50
N THR A 72 -22.60 -13.07 3.27
CA THR A 72 -22.34 -11.68 2.88
C THR A 72 -21.41 -11.58 1.68
N ALA A 73 -20.45 -12.49 1.53
CA ALA A 73 -19.59 -12.54 0.34
C ALA A 73 -20.41 -12.73 -0.95
N TYR A 74 -21.35 -13.68 -0.97
CA TYR A 74 -22.18 -13.94 -2.17
C TYR A 74 -23.34 -12.97 -2.35
N SER A 75 -24.02 -12.58 -1.27
CA SER A 75 -25.20 -11.69 -1.38
C SER A 75 -24.82 -10.25 -1.73
N LEU A 76 -23.57 -9.83 -1.47
CA LEU A 76 -23.11 -8.47 -1.66
C LEU A 76 -22.04 -8.32 -2.77
N ALA A 77 -21.60 -9.39 -3.40
CA ALA A 77 -20.72 -9.32 -4.57
C ALA A 77 -21.45 -8.76 -5.80
N THR A 78 -20.72 -8.04 -6.66
CA THR A 78 -21.19 -7.65 -7.99
C THR A 78 -21.28 -8.87 -8.92
N HIS A 79 -20.30 -9.78 -8.85
CA HIS A 79 -20.23 -10.98 -9.69
C HIS A 79 -20.15 -12.27 -8.85
N PRO A 80 -21.21 -12.64 -8.10
CA PRO A 80 -21.16 -13.77 -7.17
C PRO A 80 -20.84 -15.11 -7.83
N TYR A 81 -21.22 -15.30 -9.10
CA TYR A 81 -20.91 -16.53 -9.86
C TYR A 81 -19.44 -16.68 -10.25
N ARG A 82 -18.60 -15.66 -10.00
CA ARG A 82 -17.15 -15.68 -10.24
C ARG A 82 -16.35 -15.82 -8.95
N VAL A 83 -17.03 -15.94 -7.81
CA VAL A 83 -16.40 -16.11 -6.50
C VAL A 83 -16.40 -17.59 -6.17
N HIS A 84 -15.22 -18.19 -6.07
CA HIS A 84 -15.03 -19.58 -5.69
C HIS A 84 -14.48 -19.64 -4.27
N ALA A 85 -15.30 -20.08 -3.32
CA ALA A 85 -14.88 -20.16 -1.92
C ALA A 85 -14.15 -21.48 -1.63
N GLY A 86 -13.08 -21.39 -0.85
CA GLY A 86 -12.38 -22.52 -0.24
C GLY A 86 -12.37 -22.36 1.28
N VAL A 87 -13.07 -23.25 1.98
CA VAL A 87 -13.21 -23.22 3.44
C VAL A 87 -12.45 -24.39 4.03
N VAL A 88 -11.53 -24.12 4.95
CA VAL A 88 -10.99 -25.16 5.84
C VAL A 88 -11.81 -25.11 7.12
N ASP A 89 -12.76 -26.03 7.27
CA ASP A 89 -13.74 -26.02 8.35
C ASP A 89 -13.34 -27.02 9.43
N GLN A 90 -12.78 -26.52 10.54
CA GLN A 90 -12.34 -27.35 11.66
C GLN A 90 -13.41 -27.40 12.74
N THR A 91 -14.10 -28.52 12.88
CA THR A 91 -15.27 -28.69 13.76
C THR A 91 -15.15 -29.89 14.68
N GLN A 92 -15.95 -29.92 15.74
CA GLN A 92 -16.30 -31.10 16.53
C GLN A 92 -17.75 -31.55 16.22
N ASP A 93 -18.19 -32.63 16.86
CA ASP A 93 -19.46 -33.29 16.55
C ASP A 93 -20.70 -32.41 16.84
N ASP A 94 -20.59 -31.50 17.81
CA ASP A 94 -21.65 -30.59 18.27
C ASP A 94 -21.56 -29.19 17.64
N ASP A 95 -20.50 -28.90 16.88
CA ASP A 95 -20.31 -27.61 16.25
C ASP A 95 -21.21 -27.46 15.02
N VAL A 96 -21.77 -26.25 14.83
CA VAL A 96 -22.39 -25.87 13.55
C VAL A 96 -21.29 -25.82 12.49
N LYS A 97 -21.53 -26.43 11.34
CA LYS A 97 -20.62 -26.37 10.19
C LYS A 97 -20.83 -25.10 9.38
N CYS A 98 -19.77 -24.58 8.77
CA CYS A 98 -19.81 -23.34 8.00
C CYS A 98 -20.79 -23.41 6.83
N LEU A 99 -20.74 -24.49 6.04
CA LEU A 99 -21.62 -24.65 4.87
C LEU A 99 -23.09 -24.84 5.25
N ASP A 100 -23.36 -25.52 6.37
CA ASP A 100 -24.73 -25.75 6.84
C ASP A 100 -25.38 -24.42 7.25
N GLU A 101 -24.66 -23.57 7.97
CA GLU A 101 -25.15 -22.23 8.31
C GLU A 101 -25.30 -21.34 7.07
N TYR A 102 -24.34 -21.38 6.14
CA TYR A 102 -24.47 -20.68 4.86
C TYR A 102 -25.76 -21.09 4.14
N CYS A 103 -26.02 -22.39 4.00
CA CYS A 103 -27.21 -22.89 3.34
C CYS A 103 -28.51 -22.46 4.05
N ARG A 104 -28.51 -22.38 5.38
CA ARG A 104 -29.65 -21.86 6.15
C ARG A 104 -29.95 -20.41 5.75
N LEU A 105 -28.94 -19.54 5.78
CA LEU A 105 -29.08 -18.13 5.41
C LEU A 105 -29.44 -17.95 3.91
N ALA A 106 -28.82 -18.73 3.04
CA ALA A 106 -29.08 -18.69 1.60
C ALA A 106 -30.51 -19.13 1.25
N ASN A 107 -31.07 -20.12 1.95
CA ASN A 107 -32.46 -20.55 1.76
C ASN A 107 -33.46 -19.51 2.26
N GLU A 108 -33.10 -18.72 3.27
CA GLU A 108 -33.93 -17.61 3.78
C GLU A 108 -33.95 -16.44 2.78
N GLU A 109 -32.80 -16.10 2.20
CA GLU A 109 -32.67 -14.99 1.24
C GLU A 109 -33.17 -15.34 -0.17
N TRP A 110 -32.92 -16.58 -0.63
CA TRP A 110 -33.27 -17.07 -1.96
C TRP A 110 -34.15 -18.32 -1.87
N PRO A 111 -35.42 -18.21 -1.45
CA PRO A 111 -36.28 -19.37 -1.18
C PRO A 111 -36.58 -20.21 -2.43
N ASP A 112 -36.47 -19.64 -3.63
CA ASP A 112 -36.72 -20.34 -4.89
C ASP A 112 -35.57 -21.26 -5.32
N VAL A 113 -34.39 -21.16 -4.69
CA VAL A 113 -33.19 -21.94 -5.05
C VAL A 113 -32.56 -22.53 -3.79
N THR A 114 -32.62 -23.85 -3.65
CA THR A 114 -32.01 -24.55 -2.51
C THR A 114 -30.51 -24.31 -2.43
N CYS A 115 -30.06 -23.65 -1.35
CA CYS A 115 -28.68 -23.31 -1.05
C CYS A 115 -27.93 -22.75 -2.27
N LYS A 116 -28.43 -21.64 -2.81
CA LYS A 116 -27.84 -20.95 -3.97
C LYS A 116 -26.32 -20.75 -3.81
N TYR A 117 -25.55 -20.92 -4.89
CA TYR A 117 -24.08 -20.84 -4.95
C TYR A 117 -23.30 -21.93 -4.20
N LYS A 118 -23.95 -22.96 -3.63
CA LYS A 118 -23.28 -24.08 -2.95
C LYS A 118 -22.19 -24.74 -3.80
N GLU A 119 -22.42 -24.84 -5.11
CA GLU A 119 -21.51 -25.42 -6.09
C GLU A 119 -20.19 -24.66 -6.24
N LEU A 120 -20.14 -23.39 -5.80
CA LEU A 120 -18.95 -22.54 -5.80
C LEU A 120 -18.16 -22.64 -4.48
N ILE A 121 -18.66 -23.41 -3.50
CA ILE A 121 -18.04 -23.54 -2.17
C ILE A 121 -17.42 -24.92 -2.01
N ARG A 122 -16.09 -24.95 -1.83
CA ARG A 122 -15.32 -26.15 -1.52
C ARG A 122 -14.97 -26.16 -0.03
N VAL A 123 -15.20 -27.30 0.62
CA VAL A 123 -14.95 -27.48 2.05
C VAL A 123 -13.91 -28.57 2.28
N ASP A 124 -12.80 -28.21 2.91
CA ASP A 124 -11.85 -29.13 3.55
C ASP A 124 -12.26 -29.28 5.02
N ALA A 125 -13.08 -30.29 5.31
CA ALA A 125 -13.59 -30.56 6.64
C ALA A 125 -12.54 -31.29 7.48
N ARG A 126 -12.26 -30.77 8.68
CA ARG A 126 -11.23 -31.28 9.59
C ARG A 126 -11.77 -31.41 11.01
N ASP A 127 -11.18 -32.33 11.76
CA ASP A 127 -11.42 -32.45 13.19
C ASP A 127 -10.63 -31.37 13.94
N SER A 128 -11.33 -30.47 14.64
CA SER A 128 -10.69 -29.36 15.36
C SER A 128 -9.68 -29.83 16.41
N ARG A 129 -9.87 -31.03 16.98
CA ARG A 129 -8.98 -31.62 18.00
C ARG A 129 -7.59 -31.95 17.46
N LYS A 130 -7.46 -32.04 16.14
CA LYS A 130 -6.19 -32.28 15.43
C LYS A 130 -5.54 -31.01 14.92
N SER A 131 -6.12 -29.84 15.19
CA SER A 131 -5.54 -28.57 14.77
C SER A 131 -4.21 -28.34 15.48
N ASP A 132 -3.19 -28.05 14.68
CA ASP A 132 -1.82 -27.70 15.07
C ASP A 132 -1.53 -26.22 14.78
N GLY A 133 -2.56 -25.39 14.57
CA GLY A 133 -2.45 -23.93 14.46
C GLY A 133 -2.83 -23.35 13.11
N PRO A 134 -2.81 -22.02 12.98
CA PRO A 134 -3.29 -21.30 11.80
C PRO A 134 -2.48 -21.55 10.53
N ILE A 135 -1.15 -21.72 10.63
CA ILE A 135 -0.30 -21.82 9.44
C ILE A 135 -0.60 -23.07 8.62
N SER A 136 -0.76 -24.24 9.25
CA SER A 136 -1.09 -25.49 8.55
C SER A 136 -2.48 -25.44 7.89
N VAL A 137 -3.41 -24.72 8.51
CA VAL A 137 -4.78 -24.51 8.02
C VAL A 137 -4.74 -23.61 6.81
N ARG A 138 -4.01 -22.48 6.86
CA ARG A 138 -3.80 -21.60 5.71
C ARG A 138 -3.04 -22.31 4.57
N ALA A 139 -2.05 -23.15 4.88
CA ALA A 139 -1.38 -23.99 3.87
C ALA A 139 -2.33 -25.02 3.24
N GLY A 140 -3.25 -25.58 4.02
CA GLY A 140 -4.34 -26.42 3.53
C GLY A 140 -5.27 -25.69 2.57
N MET A 141 -5.66 -24.48 2.96
CA MET A 141 -6.53 -23.61 2.17
C MET A 141 -5.92 -23.25 0.81
N GLN A 142 -4.60 -23.02 0.72
CA GLN A 142 -3.93 -22.78 -0.56
C GLN A 142 -4.11 -23.94 -1.56
N LYS A 143 -4.30 -25.18 -1.09
CA LYS A 143 -4.54 -26.35 -1.96
C LYS A 143 -5.92 -26.33 -2.61
N LEU A 144 -6.83 -25.50 -2.10
CA LEU A 144 -8.14 -25.28 -2.68
C LEU A 144 -8.09 -24.26 -3.82
N ILE A 145 -6.99 -23.55 -4.03
CA ILE A 145 -6.84 -22.63 -5.17
C ILE A 145 -6.71 -23.47 -6.46
N GLN A 146 -7.49 -23.11 -7.48
CA GLN A 146 -7.41 -23.67 -8.84
C GLN A 146 -6.83 -22.61 -9.79
N ASP A 147 -7.57 -22.21 -10.81
CA ASP A 147 -7.13 -21.34 -11.89
C ASP A 147 -7.70 -19.92 -11.76
N GLU A 148 -8.20 -19.55 -10.58
CA GLU A 148 -8.69 -18.21 -10.29
C GLU A 148 -7.56 -17.18 -10.48
N GLU A 149 -7.91 -15.98 -10.97
CA GLU A 149 -6.95 -14.92 -11.30
C GLU A 149 -6.54 -14.17 -10.03
N PHE A 150 -7.51 -13.89 -9.17
CA PHE A 150 -7.34 -13.15 -7.92
C PHE A 150 -7.69 -14.02 -6.72
N CYS A 151 -6.93 -13.87 -5.65
CA CYS A 151 -7.10 -14.59 -4.40
C CYS A 151 -7.30 -13.59 -3.28
N LEU A 152 -8.42 -13.73 -2.56
CA LEU A 152 -8.67 -13.10 -1.27
C LEU A 152 -8.60 -14.18 -0.18
N THR A 153 -7.70 -14.02 0.78
CA THR A 153 -7.73 -14.79 2.02
C THR A 153 -8.04 -13.86 3.18
N THR A 154 -8.94 -14.29 4.06
CA THR A 154 -9.40 -13.50 5.21
C THR A 154 -9.73 -14.41 6.38
N ASP A 155 -10.16 -13.86 7.51
CA ASP A 155 -10.61 -14.65 8.66
C ASP A 155 -12.05 -15.15 8.44
N ALA A 156 -12.51 -16.11 9.25
CA ALA A 156 -13.80 -16.76 9.04
C ALA A 156 -15.01 -16.02 9.66
N HIS A 157 -14.83 -14.84 10.23
CA HIS A 157 -15.92 -14.09 10.90
C HIS A 157 -15.92 -12.63 10.49
N MET A 158 -16.19 -12.44 9.21
CA MET A 158 -16.16 -11.15 8.54
C MET A 158 -17.55 -10.77 8.04
N GLN A 159 -17.72 -9.48 7.80
CA GLN A 159 -18.82 -8.94 7.01
C GLN A 159 -18.27 -8.22 5.79
N PHE A 160 -18.72 -8.64 4.62
CA PHE A 160 -18.45 -7.93 3.36
C PHE A 160 -19.38 -6.73 3.19
N LEU A 161 -18.91 -5.72 2.45
CA LEU A 161 -19.73 -4.61 1.97
C LEU A 161 -20.29 -4.88 0.55
N PRO A 162 -21.33 -4.16 0.12
CA PRO A 162 -21.77 -4.17 -1.27
C PRO A 162 -20.63 -3.90 -2.25
N HIS A 163 -20.61 -4.64 -3.37
CA HIS A 163 -19.66 -4.52 -4.48
C HIS A 163 -18.20 -4.80 -4.11
N TRP A 164 -17.94 -5.49 -3.00
CA TRP A 164 -16.60 -5.71 -2.46
C TRP A 164 -15.61 -6.29 -3.48
N ASP A 165 -16.07 -7.22 -4.34
CA ASP A 165 -15.26 -7.91 -5.35
C ASP A 165 -14.70 -6.93 -6.40
N THR A 166 -15.51 -5.94 -6.76
CA THR A 166 -15.15 -4.91 -7.75
C THR A 166 -14.34 -3.79 -7.10
N GLU A 167 -14.76 -3.31 -5.92
CA GLU A 167 -14.06 -2.23 -5.21
C GLU A 167 -12.65 -2.63 -4.77
N LEU A 168 -12.47 -3.87 -4.32
CA LEU A 168 -11.15 -4.39 -3.95
C LEU A 168 -10.21 -4.51 -5.15
N LEU A 169 -10.74 -4.89 -6.32
CA LEU A 169 -9.98 -4.89 -7.58
C LEU A 169 -9.59 -3.47 -8.01
N ILE A 170 -10.51 -2.52 -7.92
CA ILE A 170 -10.24 -1.10 -8.23
C ILE A 170 -9.12 -0.59 -7.34
N ASP A 171 -9.19 -0.85 -6.04
CA ASP A 171 -8.15 -0.42 -5.10
C ASP A 171 -6.81 -1.12 -5.38
N TRP A 172 -6.82 -2.42 -5.69
CA TRP A 172 -5.62 -3.17 -6.05
C TRP A 172 -4.97 -2.60 -7.32
N ASN A 173 -5.76 -2.24 -8.34
CA ASN A 173 -5.26 -1.62 -9.57
C ASN A 173 -4.60 -0.24 -9.30
N ARG A 174 -5.09 0.50 -8.29
CA ARG A 174 -4.53 1.79 -7.88
C ARG A 174 -3.16 1.67 -7.20
N THR A 175 -2.73 0.46 -6.82
CA THR A 175 -1.35 0.21 -6.40
C THR A 175 -0.35 0.42 -7.54
N GLN A 176 -0.79 0.33 -8.81
CA GLN A 176 0.07 0.40 -10.00
C GLN A 176 1.22 -0.61 -9.97
N ASN A 177 0.97 -1.81 -9.41
CA ASN A 177 1.94 -2.89 -9.30
C ASN A 177 1.25 -4.26 -9.46
N GLU A 178 1.61 -5.03 -10.49
CA GLU A 178 1.11 -6.39 -10.76
C GLU A 178 1.45 -7.38 -9.65
N MET A 179 2.54 -7.11 -8.92
CA MET A 179 3.02 -7.92 -7.81
C MET A 179 2.48 -7.39 -6.46
N ALA A 180 1.43 -6.59 -6.46
CA ALA A 180 0.84 -6.05 -5.24
C ALA A 180 0.03 -7.08 -4.44
N VAL A 181 0.14 -6.98 -3.12
CA VAL A 181 -0.72 -7.63 -2.14
C VAL A 181 -1.37 -6.56 -1.28
N LEU A 182 -2.69 -6.38 -1.42
CA LEU A 182 -3.44 -5.57 -0.47
C LEU A 182 -3.58 -6.36 0.83
N SER A 183 -3.05 -5.87 1.94
CA SER A 183 -3.15 -6.55 3.23
C SER A 183 -3.13 -5.62 4.44
N THR A 184 -3.97 -5.94 5.44
CA THR A 184 -4.07 -5.17 6.69
C THR A 184 -4.87 -5.91 7.77
N TYR A 185 -4.88 -5.37 9.00
CA TYR A 185 -5.90 -5.68 10.00
C TYR A 185 -7.13 -4.82 9.72
N VAL A 186 -8.23 -5.40 9.27
CA VAL A 186 -9.47 -4.65 9.03
C VAL A 186 -10.06 -4.08 10.31
N PHE A 187 -11.01 -3.15 10.18
CA PHE A 187 -11.75 -2.64 11.33
C PHE A 187 -12.84 -3.59 11.81
N GLY A 188 -13.31 -3.40 13.03
CA GLY A 188 -14.49 -4.07 13.53
C GLY A 188 -15.79 -3.48 12.96
N TYR A 189 -16.91 -4.16 13.22
CA TYR A 189 -18.24 -3.77 12.73
C TYR A 189 -18.67 -2.36 13.14
N GLU A 190 -18.11 -1.82 14.23
CA GLU A 190 -18.37 -0.46 14.71
C GLU A 190 -17.90 0.64 13.74
N LYS A 191 -17.05 0.29 12.76
CA LYS A 191 -16.56 1.20 11.71
C LYS A 191 -17.34 1.12 10.40
N ILE A 192 -18.34 0.25 10.31
CA ILE A 192 -19.22 0.19 9.14
C ILE A 192 -20.08 1.47 9.11
N GLY A 193 -20.00 2.21 8.02
CA GLY A 193 -20.77 3.43 7.82
C GLY A 193 -22.27 3.16 7.60
N PRO A 194 -23.10 4.22 7.65
CA PRO A 194 -24.53 4.10 7.38
C PRO A 194 -24.76 3.46 6.00
N ASN A 195 -25.77 2.59 5.89
CA ASN A 195 -26.07 1.84 4.66
C ASN A 195 -24.92 0.93 4.16
N LYS A 196 -24.12 0.37 5.08
CA LYS A 196 -23.02 -0.56 4.75
C LYS A 196 -21.94 0.08 3.87
N THR A 197 -21.55 1.31 4.17
CA THR A 197 -20.48 2.02 3.45
C THR A 197 -19.13 1.91 4.16
N VAL A 198 -18.05 2.13 3.42
CA VAL A 198 -16.70 2.29 3.98
C VAL A 198 -16.60 3.51 4.92
N PRO A 199 -15.58 3.59 5.79
CA PRO A 199 -15.31 4.77 6.59
C PRO A 199 -15.07 6.01 5.71
N ALA A 200 -15.49 7.18 6.20
CA ALA A 200 -15.46 8.42 5.41
C ALA A 200 -14.05 8.81 4.91
N SER A 201 -13.02 8.61 5.73
CA SER A 201 -11.64 9.01 5.40
C SER A 201 -10.55 8.09 5.93
N GLN A 202 -10.90 7.09 6.75
CA GLN A 202 -9.92 6.32 7.52
C GLN A 202 -9.63 4.97 6.88
N SER A 203 -8.36 4.59 6.91
CA SER A 203 -7.92 3.21 6.66
C SER A 203 -6.98 2.70 7.75
N SER A 204 -6.69 1.40 7.67
CA SER A 204 -5.82 0.65 8.56
C SER A 204 -4.47 0.42 7.89
N HIS A 205 -3.38 0.78 8.56
CA HIS A 205 -2.02 0.64 8.05
C HIS A 205 -1.13 -0.12 9.03
N LEU A 206 -0.34 -1.07 8.53
CA LEU A 206 0.60 -1.85 9.34
C LEU A 206 2.02 -1.37 9.09
N CYS A 207 2.57 -0.57 9.99
CA CYS A 207 3.94 -0.06 9.86
C CYS A 207 4.73 -0.05 11.18
N ALA A 208 4.04 -0.41 12.27
CA ALA A 208 4.56 -0.42 13.62
C ALA A 208 4.46 -1.83 14.21
N PHE A 209 5.40 -2.15 15.09
CA PHE A 209 5.52 -3.46 15.72
C PHE A 209 6.05 -3.35 17.16
N ASN A 210 5.92 -4.45 17.90
CA ASN A 210 6.48 -4.62 19.23
C ASN A 210 6.85 -6.10 19.46
N GLY A 211 7.22 -6.50 20.67
CA GLY A 211 7.50 -7.91 21.03
C GLY A 211 8.91 -8.41 20.71
N HIS A 212 9.70 -7.70 19.90
CA HIS A 212 11.09 -8.08 19.56
C HIS A 212 12.09 -7.76 20.70
N ALA A 213 11.80 -8.16 21.94
CA ALA A 213 12.62 -7.86 23.12
C ALA A 213 14.05 -8.44 23.11
N SER A 214 14.32 -9.49 22.34
CA SER A 214 15.65 -10.10 22.17
C SER A 214 15.86 -10.60 20.74
N ALA A 215 17.10 -10.95 20.36
CA ALA A 215 17.44 -11.53 19.04
C ALA A 215 16.76 -12.89 18.74
N THR A 216 15.96 -13.41 19.67
CA THR A 216 15.24 -14.68 19.57
C THR A 216 13.72 -14.51 19.64
N SER A 217 13.20 -13.32 19.92
CA SER A 217 11.76 -13.11 20.12
C SER A 217 11.09 -12.60 18.83
N MET A 218 9.94 -13.13 18.45
CA MET A 218 9.26 -12.70 17.23
C MET A 218 8.52 -11.36 17.42
N PRO A 219 8.56 -10.45 16.44
CA PRO A 219 7.75 -9.25 16.47
C PRO A 219 6.25 -9.59 16.29
N TRP A 220 5.40 -8.72 16.82
CA TRP A 220 3.99 -8.64 16.47
C TRP A 220 3.65 -7.24 16.02
N MET A 221 2.74 -7.11 15.07
CA MET A 221 2.39 -5.84 14.47
C MET A 221 1.12 -5.28 15.10
N PHE A 222 0.91 -3.99 14.92
CA PHE A 222 -0.34 -3.36 15.29
C PHE A 222 -0.74 -2.31 14.26
N ARG A 223 -2.05 -2.07 14.22
CA ARG A 223 -2.68 -1.15 13.29
C ARG A 223 -2.45 0.31 13.69
N VAL A 224 -2.03 1.11 12.72
CA VAL A 224 -2.06 2.57 12.75
C VAL A 224 -3.24 3.04 11.88
N ILE A 225 -4.00 4.04 12.36
CA ILE A 225 -5.11 4.61 11.59
C ILE A 225 -4.57 5.74 10.70
N VAL A 226 -4.73 5.59 9.39
CA VAL A 226 -4.39 6.60 8.40
C VAL A 226 -5.65 7.35 7.99
N ASN A 227 -5.60 8.67 8.01
CA ASN A 227 -6.67 9.56 7.57
C ASN A 227 -6.44 10.01 6.13
N ASN A 228 -7.52 10.41 5.47
CA ASN A 228 -7.55 10.81 4.06
C ASN A 228 -6.93 9.73 3.16
N SER A 229 -7.20 8.46 3.48
CA SER A 229 -6.61 7.32 2.79
C SER A 229 -7.34 7.04 1.47
N GLU A 230 -6.99 7.81 0.43
CA GLU A 230 -7.63 7.73 -0.88
C GLU A 230 -6.92 6.76 -1.84
N LEU A 231 -5.68 6.36 -1.55
CA LEU A 231 -4.88 5.42 -2.35
C LEU A 231 -4.28 4.34 -1.44
N PRO A 232 -4.03 3.12 -1.97
CA PRO A 232 -3.31 2.10 -1.22
C PRO A 232 -1.94 2.60 -0.77
N GLN A 233 -1.54 2.25 0.44
CA GLN A 233 -0.28 2.68 1.05
C GLN A 233 0.68 1.51 1.21
N MET A 234 1.86 1.58 0.61
CA MET A 234 2.91 0.58 0.78
C MET A 234 3.23 0.38 2.25
N SER A 235 3.22 -0.88 2.68
CA SER A 235 3.34 -1.32 4.05
C SER A 235 4.47 -2.34 4.18
N PRO A 236 5.27 -2.29 5.27
CA PRO A 236 6.30 -3.28 5.55
C PRO A 236 5.75 -4.63 6.01
N PHE A 237 4.50 -4.71 6.45
CA PHE A 237 3.97 -5.86 7.15
C PHE A 237 2.67 -6.39 6.55
N TRP A 238 2.46 -7.70 6.70
CA TRP A 238 1.24 -8.39 6.29
C TRP A 238 0.31 -8.58 7.50
N GLY A 239 -1.00 -8.57 7.28
CA GLY A 239 -2.00 -8.89 8.29
C GLY A 239 -3.03 -9.89 7.78
N GLY A 240 -3.43 -10.83 8.65
CA GLY A 240 -4.30 -11.95 8.25
C GLY A 240 -5.76 -11.61 7.95
N GLY A 241 -6.25 -10.46 8.42
CA GLY A 241 -7.66 -10.09 8.28
C GLY A 241 -8.07 -9.77 6.83
N LEU A 242 -7.15 -9.33 5.98
CA LEU A 242 -7.37 -9.12 4.56
C LEU A 242 -6.05 -9.36 3.84
N SER A 243 -6.04 -10.22 2.82
CA SER A 243 -4.92 -10.41 1.92
C SER A 243 -5.44 -10.70 0.51
N PHE A 244 -5.37 -9.70 -0.36
CA PHE A 244 -5.88 -9.74 -1.73
C PHE A 244 -4.78 -9.47 -2.75
N SER A 245 -4.64 -10.37 -3.72
CA SER A 245 -3.61 -10.28 -4.76
C SER A 245 -3.94 -11.19 -5.95
N LYS A 246 -3.10 -11.18 -6.98
CA LYS A 246 -3.11 -12.25 -7.99
C LYS A 246 -2.86 -13.60 -7.32
N CYS A 247 -3.60 -14.64 -7.72
CA CYS A 247 -3.42 -15.98 -7.14
C CYS A 247 -2.03 -16.58 -7.37
N HIS A 248 -1.27 -16.07 -8.35
CA HIS A 248 0.13 -16.48 -8.50
C HIS A 248 0.99 -16.10 -7.28
N ALA A 249 0.58 -15.16 -6.42
CA ALA A 249 1.20 -14.88 -5.13
C ALA A 249 1.14 -16.08 -4.18
N GLU A 250 -0.04 -16.65 -4.01
CA GLU A 250 -0.27 -17.83 -3.18
C GLU A 250 0.50 -19.06 -3.69
N LYS A 251 0.60 -19.22 -5.02
CA LYS A 251 1.33 -20.34 -5.65
C LYS A 251 2.86 -20.19 -5.58
N ARG A 252 3.38 -18.97 -5.75
CA ARG A 252 4.85 -18.71 -5.78
C ARG A 252 5.47 -18.53 -4.40
N ALA A 253 4.69 -18.07 -3.44
CA ALA A 253 5.06 -17.99 -2.03
C ALA A 253 4.18 -18.96 -1.24
N PRO A 254 4.39 -20.29 -1.34
CA PRO A 254 3.58 -21.26 -0.61
C PRO A 254 3.81 -21.15 0.90
N ILE A 255 2.74 -21.30 1.67
CA ILE A 255 2.80 -21.30 3.13
C ILE A 255 3.44 -22.61 3.59
N ASP A 256 4.40 -22.53 4.51
CA ASP A 256 5.13 -23.68 5.04
C ASP A 256 4.28 -24.44 6.08
N PRO A 257 3.74 -25.64 5.77
CA PRO A 257 2.91 -26.40 6.69
C PRO A 257 3.72 -27.02 7.84
N HIS A 258 5.07 -26.97 7.81
CA HIS A 258 5.91 -27.47 8.90
C HIS A 258 6.06 -26.47 10.05
N MET A 259 5.46 -25.28 9.95
CA MET A 259 5.43 -24.26 11.02
C MET A 259 4.26 -24.49 12.00
N THR A 260 4.19 -25.69 12.55
CA THR A 260 3.15 -26.08 13.51
C THR A 260 3.28 -25.32 14.83
N TRP A 261 2.15 -25.04 15.46
CA TRP A 261 2.02 -24.39 16.76
C TRP A 261 2.54 -22.95 16.82
N ILE A 262 2.77 -22.32 15.66
CA ILE A 262 3.16 -20.92 15.55
C ILE A 262 1.92 -20.05 15.39
N PHE A 263 1.84 -19.01 16.22
CA PHE A 263 0.86 -17.92 16.11
C PHE A 263 1.60 -16.59 16.01
N LEU A 264 2.33 -16.26 17.08
CA LEU A 264 3.22 -15.10 17.09
C LEU A 264 4.33 -15.30 16.05
N GLY A 265 4.45 -14.36 15.11
CA GLY A 265 5.44 -14.37 14.04
C GLY A 265 4.94 -14.97 12.72
N GLU A 266 3.75 -15.58 12.67
CA GLU A 266 3.22 -16.12 11.40
C GLU A 266 3.04 -15.04 10.33
N GLU A 267 2.64 -13.84 10.77
CA GLU A 267 2.34 -12.73 9.88
C GLU A 267 3.63 -12.09 9.35
N TYR A 268 4.66 -12.00 10.19
CA TYR A 268 5.99 -11.56 9.77
C TYR A 268 6.64 -12.56 8.81
N LEU A 269 6.46 -13.86 9.08
CA LEU A 269 6.85 -14.93 8.16
C LEU A 269 6.14 -14.78 6.81
N ARG A 270 4.81 -14.57 6.81
CA ARG A 270 4.04 -14.42 5.57
C ARG A 270 4.50 -13.21 4.77
N ALA A 271 4.76 -12.09 5.44
CA ALA A 271 5.33 -10.90 4.82
C ALA A 271 6.67 -11.20 4.14
N MET A 272 7.58 -11.91 4.83
CA MET A 272 8.88 -12.32 4.27
C MET A 272 8.71 -13.22 3.04
N GLN A 273 7.84 -14.24 3.13
CA GLN A 273 7.62 -15.19 2.04
C GLN A 273 7.12 -14.49 0.77
N LEU A 274 6.16 -13.57 0.90
CA LEU A 274 5.66 -12.77 -0.22
C LEU A 274 6.76 -11.82 -0.74
N TRP A 275 7.39 -11.06 0.16
CA TRP A 275 8.31 -10.00 -0.23
C TRP A 275 9.55 -10.52 -0.95
N THR A 276 10.12 -11.62 -0.44
CA THR A 276 11.30 -12.28 -1.05
C THR A 276 10.97 -12.91 -2.41
N GLN A 277 9.70 -13.20 -2.70
CA GLN A 277 9.24 -13.67 -4.02
C GLN A 277 8.83 -12.53 -4.98
N GLY A 278 9.14 -11.28 -4.62
CA GLY A 278 9.00 -10.10 -5.47
C GLY A 278 7.67 -9.35 -5.31
N TYR A 279 6.83 -9.73 -4.33
CA TYR A 279 5.56 -9.07 -4.06
C TYR A 279 5.73 -7.89 -3.10
N ASP A 280 4.93 -6.85 -3.27
CA ASP A 280 4.94 -5.67 -2.40
C ASP A 280 3.60 -5.56 -1.67
N ILE A 281 3.65 -5.29 -0.37
CA ILE A 281 2.46 -5.23 0.46
C ILE A 281 1.97 -3.80 0.56
N TYR A 282 0.66 -3.61 0.43
CA TYR A 282 0.01 -2.32 0.55
C TYR A 282 -1.17 -2.46 1.51
N SER A 283 -1.29 -1.55 2.46
CA SER A 283 -2.55 -1.36 3.15
C SER A 283 -3.59 -0.80 2.18
N PRO A 284 -4.81 -1.36 2.12
CA PRO A 284 -5.87 -0.84 1.27
C PRO A 284 -6.15 0.64 1.58
N SER A 285 -6.63 1.37 0.59
CA SER A 285 -7.24 2.68 0.86
C SER A 285 -8.55 2.50 1.63
N ARG A 286 -9.19 3.60 2.02
CA ARG A 286 -10.54 3.52 2.60
C ARG A 286 -11.54 2.83 1.66
N HIS A 287 -11.31 2.88 0.35
CA HIS A 287 -12.18 2.24 -0.65
C HIS A 287 -11.98 0.73 -0.71
N GLY A 288 -10.75 0.25 -0.44
CA GLY A 288 -10.43 -1.18 -0.37
C GLY A 288 -10.74 -1.84 0.98
N LEU A 289 -11.14 -1.08 2.01
CA LEU A 289 -11.62 -1.61 3.29
C LEU A 289 -13.08 -2.10 3.21
N VAL A 290 -13.29 -3.11 2.37
CA VAL A 290 -14.60 -3.69 2.07
C VAL A 290 -14.96 -4.89 2.95
N LEU A 291 -14.09 -5.23 3.90
CA LEU A 291 -14.28 -6.29 4.90
C LEU A 291 -14.14 -5.70 6.30
N PHE A 292 -14.98 -6.20 7.21
CA PHE A 292 -14.96 -5.83 8.62
C PHE A 292 -14.98 -7.10 9.47
N HIS A 293 -14.34 -7.05 10.62
CA HIS A 293 -14.14 -8.21 11.48
C HIS A 293 -15.15 -8.21 12.64
N ASN A 294 -15.70 -9.38 12.97
CA ASN A 294 -16.49 -9.53 14.18
C ASN A 294 -15.57 -9.67 15.42
N GLU A 295 -15.31 -8.56 16.11
CA GLU A 295 -14.42 -8.53 17.29
C GLU A 295 -15.06 -9.06 18.59
N THR A 296 -16.25 -9.67 18.54
CA THR A 296 -16.85 -10.29 19.74
C THR A 296 -16.00 -11.47 20.24
N LYS A 297 -15.81 -11.54 21.56
CA LYS A 297 -14.99 -12.57 22.21
C LYS A 297 -15.74 -13.88 22.50
N GLU A 298 -16.81 -14.15 21.76
CA GLU A 298 -17.56 -15.40 21.87
C GLU A 298 -16.64 -16.59 21.54
N HIS A 299 -16.73 -17.68 22.33
CA HIS A 299 -15.96 -18.92 22.15
C HIS A 299 -14.42 -18.82 22.22
N THR A 300 -13.86 -17.73 22.78
CA THR A 300 -12.39 -17.54 22.90
C THR A 300 -11.66 -18.47 23.88
N ARG A 301 -12.39 -19.29 24.65
CA ARG A 301 -11.80 -20.18 25.68
C ARG A 301 -11.38 -21.57 25.17
N ASP A 302 -11.96 -22.03 24.07
CA ASP A 302 -11.69 -23.36 23.48
C ASP A 302 -10.81 -23.22 22.22
N ASN A 303 -9.71 -22.48 22.30
CA ASN A 303 -8.85 -22.24 21.15
C ASN A 303 -7.97 -23.47 20.81
N TRP A 304 -7.42 -23.52 19.60
CA TRP A 304 -6.55 -24.63 19.16
C TRP A 304 -5.29 -24.80 20.02
N GLN A 305 -4.87 -23.78 20.78
CA GLN A 305 -3.72 -23.87 21.67
C GLN A 305 -4.00 -24.78 22.88
N SER A 306 -5.25 -25.07 23.22
CA SER A 306 -5.61 -26.05 24.25
C SER A 306 -5.71 -27.48 23.72
N ASN A 307 -5.45 -27.72 22.43
CA ASN A 307 -5.39 -29.07 21.87
C ASN A 307 -4.15 -29.80 22.42
N ASP A 308 -4.33 -30.62 23.44
CA ASP A 308 -3.28 -31.42 24.08
C ASP A 308 -3.33 -32.91 23.68
N VAL A 309 -4.11 -33.23 22.64
CA VAL A 309 -4.23 -34.59 22.10
C VAL A 309 -2.90 -35.06 21.46
N ASN A 310 -2.08 -34.14 20.95
CA ASN A 310 -0.78 -34.46 20.36
C ASN A 310 0.32 -34.49 21.45
N PRO A 311 0.89 -35.67 21.81
CA PRO A 311 1.94 -35.76 22.82
C PRO A 311 3.27 -35.12 22.37
N SER A 312 3.46 -34.90 21.07
CA SER A 312 4.66 -34.29 20.49
C SER A 312 4.59 -32.76 20.37
N LYS A 313 3.46 -32.13 20.72
CA LYS A 313 3.21 -30.69 20.59
C LYS A 313 4.33 -29.79 21.11
N ALA A 314 4.87 -30.06 22.30
CA ALA A 314 5.94 -29.25 22.87
C ALA A 314 7.24 -29.32 22.04
N VAL A 315 7.58 -30.51 21.54
CA VAL A 315 8.76 -30.73 20.70
C VAL A 315 8.56 -30.11 19.31
N GLU A 316 7.39 -30.31 18.70
CA GLU A 316 7.04 -29.73 17.40
C GLU A 316 7.01 -28.20 17.45
N SER A 317 6.44 -27.61 18.50
CA SER A 317 6.42 -26.17 18.73
C SER A 317 7.83 -25.59 18.86
N ALA A 318 8.70 -26.25 19.63
CA ALA A 318 10.10 -25.82 19.77
C ALA A 318 10.86 -25.90 18.43
N LEU A 319 10.72 -27.00 17.68
CA LEU A 319 11.35 -27.15 16.36
C LEU A 319 10.82 -26.14 15.35
N SER A 320 9.52 -25.86 15.36
CA SER A 320 8.88 -24.88 14.48
C SER A 320 9.34 -23.46 14.80
N TYR A 321 9.53 -23.13 16.08
CA TYR A 321 10.02 -21.82 16.49
C TYR A 321 11.50 -21.62 16.10
N GLU A 322 12.34 -22.63 16.25
CA GLU A 322 13.73 -22.59 15.75
C GLU A 322 13.79 -22.51 14.22
N ARG A 323 12.89 -23.21 13.51
CA ARG A 323 12.75 -23.09 12.06
C ARG A 323 12.33 -21.69 11.63
N LEU A 324 11.35 -21.10 12.31
CA LEU A 324 10.90 -19.72 12.08
C LEU A 324 12.06 -18.73 12.21
N LYS A 325 12.87 -18.87 13.27
CA LYS A 325 14.08 -18.03 13.45
C LYS A 325 15.08 -18.23 12.31
N MET A 326 15.35 -19.47 11.92
CA MET A 326 16.29 -19.78 10.84
C MET A 326 15.87 -19.11 9.51
N VAL A 327 14.61 -19.23 9.09
CA VAL A 327 14.15 -18.71 7.80
C VAL A 327 14.03 -17.18 7.78
N LEU A 328 13.90 -16.55 8.95
CA LEU A 328 13.92 -15.10 9.14
C LEU A 328 15.33 -14.55 9.45
N HIS A 329 16.37 -15.39 9.41
CA HIS A 329 17.76 -15.05 9.76
C HIS A 329 17.94 -14.54 11.21
N PHE A 330 17.05 -14.89 12.13
CA PHE A 330 17.17 -14.59 13.57
C PHE A 330 18.08 -15.60 14.27
N GLN A 331 18.46 -15.32 15.52
CA GLN A 331 19.34 -16.20 16.28
C GLN A 331 18.67 -17.54 16.63
N VAL A 332 19.12 -18.60 15.95
CA VAL A 332 18.78 -19.99 16.28
C VAL A 332 19.53 -20.42 17.54
N THR A 333 18.82 -21.05 18.48
CA THR A 333 19.34 -21.48 19.78
C THR A 333 19.11 -22.97 20.06
N GLY A 334 18.46 -23.66 19.15
CA GLY A 334 18.11 -25.07 19.28
C GLY A 334 18.15 -25.81 17.94
N PRO A 335 17.79 -27.11 17.93
CA PRO A 335 17.72 -27.89 16.71
C PRO A 335 16.64 -27.33 15.77
N VAL A 336 16.93 -27.33 14.46
CA VAL A 336 16.00 -26.87 13.43
C VAL A 336 15.54 -28.05 12.58
N ASN A 337 14.24 -28.10 12.29
CA ASN A 337 13.71 -28.99 11.26
C ASN A 337 13.97 -28.37 9.87
N GLY A 338 14.78 -29.02 9.04
CA GLY A 338 15.10 -28.59 7.67
C GLY A 338 14.22 -29.18 6.57
N LYS A 339 13.12 -29.86 6.91
CA LYS A 339 12.25 -30.55 5.94
C LYS A 339 11.73 -29.59 4.86
N GLU A 340 11.88 -29.97 3.60
CA GLU A 340 11.30 -29.30 2.43
C GLU A 340 11.59 -27.78 2.33
N LEU A 341 12.70 -27.28 2.91
CA LEU A 341 13.01 -25.84 2.91
C LEU A 341 13.02 -25.25 1.50
N THR A 342 13.62 -25.93 0.52
CA THR A 342 13.70 -25.45 -0.87
C THR A 342 12.34 -25.37 -1.56
N THR A 343 11.33 -26.07 -1.05
CA THR A 343 9.95 -26.01 -1.56
C THR A 343 9.25 -24.74 -1.09
N TYR A 344 9.40 -24.37 0.19
CA TYR A 344 8.69 -23.24 0.79
C TYR A 344 9.49 -21.93 0.82
N TYR A 345 10.81 -22.03 0.63
CA TYR A 345 11.75 -20.91 0.55
C TYR A 345 12.65 -21.09 -0.68
N PRO A 346 12.07 -21.06 -1.90
CA PRO A 346 12.84 -21.18 -3.13
C PRO A 346 13.75 -19.97 -3.34
N ARG A 347 14.59 -20.01 -4.38
CA ARG A 347 15.50 -18.90 -4.72
C ARG A 347 14.73 -17.56 -4.71
N PRO A 348 15.16 -16.57 -3.90
CA PRO A 348 14.42 -15.33 -3.76
C PRO A 348 14.66 -14.38 -4.94
N VAL A 349 13.65 -13.55 -5.23
CA VAL A 349 13.73 -12.35 -6.07
C VAL A 349 14.46 -11.21 -5.35
N ARG A 350 14.29 -11.13 -4.02
CA ARG A 350 14.98 -10.19 -3.13
C ARG A 350 15.35 -10.92 -1.84
N SER A 351 16.56 -10.71 -1.33
CA SER A 351 17.09 -11.39 -0.16
C SER A 351 16.28 -11.15 1.13
N VAL A 352 16.37 -12.09 2.08
CA VAL A 352 15.83 -11.93 3.43
C VAL A 352 16.47 -10.74 4.16
N ASP A 353 17.77 -10.49 3.95
CA ASP A 353 18.46 -9.34 4.53
C ASP A 353 17.91 -8.00 4.02
N SER A 354 17.57 -7.94 2.73
CA SER A 354 16.90 -6.78 2.13
C SER A 354 15.47 -6.59 2.68
N PHE A 355 14.75 -7.68 2.96
CA PHE A 355 13.47 -7.64 3.67
C PHE A 355 13.61 -7.11 5.11
N LEU A 356 14.57 -7.64 5.89
CA LEU A 356 14.85 -7.18 7.25
C LEU A 356 15.14 -5.68 7.28
N ASN A 357 15.99 -5.21 6.35
CA ASN A 357 16.25 -3.79 6.18
C ASN A 357 14.97 -3.02 5.81
N PHE A 358 14.18 -3.50 4.83
CA PHE A 358 12.92 -2.88 4.41
C PHE A 358 11.90 -2.73 5.55
N THR A 359 11.82 -3.72 6.44
CA THR A 359 10.92 -3.73 7.59
C THR A 359 11.47 -3.03 8.83
N GLY A 360 12.76 -2.68 8.84
CA GLY A 360 13.41 -2.00 9.96
C GLY A 360 13.59 -2.90 11.18
N ILE A 361 13.66 -4.23 10.99
CA ILE A 361 13.84 -5.21 12.06
C ILE A 361 15.23 -5.83 11.95
N SER A 362 16.00 -5.74 13.03
CA SER A 362 17.38 -6.20 13.09
C SER A 362 17.45 -7.60 13.73
N PRO A 363 17.98 -8.62 13.04
CA PRO A 363 18.01 -9.99 13.55
C PRO A 363 18.96 -10.18 14.74
N LEU A 364 19.87 -9.24 14.98
CA LEU A 364 20.95 -9.37 15.97
C LEU A 364 20.98 -8.24 17.01
N ASN A 365 20.57 -7.03 16.62
CA ASN A 365 20.60 -5.87 17.49
C ASN A 365 19.22 -5.24 17.58
N VAL A 366 18.44 -5.66 18.57
CA VAL A 366 17.09 -5.15 18.82
C VAL A 366 17.04 -3.65 19.09
N TRP A 367 18.15 -3.00 19.47
CA TRP A 367 18.21 -1.55 19.60
C TRP A 367 18.31 -0.84 18.26
N ALA A 368 18.63 -1.54 17.16
CA ALA A 368 18.65 -1.02 15.81
C ALA A 368 17.30 -1.14 15.09
N ASP A 369 16.33 -1.84 15.69
CA ASP A 369 14.95 -1.87 15.22
C ASP A 369 14.42 -0.45 15.07
N ARG A 370 13.53 -0.21 14.10
CA ARG A 370 12.81 1.06 13.90
C ARG A 370 11.47 0.80 13.23
N TRP A 371 10.47 1.61 13.53
CA TRP A 371 9.23 1.58 12.75
C TRP A 371 9.46 2.13 11.34
N ARG A 372 8.72 1.56 10.38
CA ARG A 372 8.81 1.88 8.95
C ARG A 372 7.52 2.51 8.49
N CYS A 373 7.13 3.58 9.19
CA CYS A 373 5.88 4.32 8.97
C CYS A 373 6.07 5.60 8.14
N GLU A 374 7.30 5.96 7.75
CA GLU A 374 7.51 6.95 6.69
C GLU A 374 6.99 6.46 5.33
N GLN A 375 6.94 7.36 4.34
CA GLN A 375 6.67 6.96 2.97
C GLN A 375 7.69 5.91 2.51
N LEU A 376 7.20 4.69 2.26
CA LEU A 376 8.00 3.60 1.71
C LEU A 376 8.05 3.66 0.20
N HIS A 377 9.11 3.08 -0.34
CA HIS A 377 9.40 3.07 -1.75
C HIS A 377 9.73 1.66 -2.20
N TRP A 378 9.32 1.35 -3.42
CA TRP A 378 9.57 0.08 -4.07
C TRP A 378 11.07 -0.20 -4.13
N VAL A 379 11.44 -1.42 -3.73
CA VAL A 379 12.82 -1.91 -3.77
C VAL A 379 12.98 -2.76 -5.03
N PRO A 380 13.86 -2.36 -5.97
CA PRO A 380 14.12 -3.13 -7.17
C PRO A 380 14.52 -4.58 -6.90
N TYR A 381 14.21 -5.46 -7.85
CA TYR A 381 14.50 -6.88 -7.74
C TYR A 381 16.01 -7.15 -7.83
N GLU A 382 16.53 -8.00 -6.95
CA GLU A 382 17.92 -8.45 -7.00
C GLU A 382 18.10 -9.55 -8.06
N ALA A 383 17.06 -10.36 -8.28
CA ALA A 383 16.97 -11.35 -9.34
C ALA A 383 15.75 -11.08 -10.24
N PRO A 384 15.77 -10.01 -11.07
CA PRO A 384 14.64 -9.59 -11.89
C PRO A 384 14.20 -10.67 -12.90
N GLU A 385 15.11 -11.54 -13.35
CA GLU A 385 14.82 -12.58 -14.33
C GLU A 385 13.70 -13.54 -13.89
N ILE A 386 13.50 -13.71 -12.57
CA ILE A 386 12.43 -14.55 -12.01
C ILE A 386 11.06 -13.92 -12.28
N VAL A 387 10.93 -12.60 -12.07
CA VAL A 387 9.68 -11.87 -12.31
C VAL A 387 9.46 -11.65 -13.80
N GLU A 388 10.52 -11.40 -14.57
CA GLU A 388 10.43 -11.24 -16.02
C GLU A 388 10.02 -12.55 -16.73
N ALA A 389 10.38 -13.72 -16.18
CA ALA A 389 9.90 -15.01 -16.67
C ALA A 389 8.41 -15.23 -16.37
N LEU A 390 7.94 -14.76 -15.21
CA LEU A 390 6.52 -14.81 -14.82
C LEU A 390 5.66 -13.88 -15.69
N LEU A 391 6.18 -12.70 -16.03
CA LEU A 391 5.46 -11.64 -16.71
C LEU A 391 6.11 -11.29 -18.06
N PRO A 392 5.86 -12.10 -19.12
CA PRO A 392 6.34 -11.80 -20.46
C PRO A 392 6.05 -10.35 -20.86
N GLY A 393 7.03 -9.72 -21.51
CA GLY A 393 6.98 -8.31 -21.93
C GLY A 393 7.41 -7.30 -20.86
N TYR A 394 7.47 -7.68 -19.58
CA TYR A 394 8.10 -6.84 -18.55
C TYR A 394 9.62 -7.06 -18.56
N ARG A 395 10.36 -5.96 -18.44
CA ARG A 395 11.81 -5.93 -18.24
C ARG A 395 12.12 -4.85 -17.24
N MET A 396 12.74 -5.19 -16.11
CA MET A 396 13.04 -4.21 -15.07
C MET A 396 14.06 -3.18 -15.58
N MET A 397 15.09 -3.66 -16.30
CA MET A 397 16.21 -2.83 -16.78
C MET A 397 16.06 -2.39 -18.24
N ALA A 398 14.85 -2.40 -18.81
CA ALA A 398 14.64 -2.31 -20.26
C ALA A 398 15.18 -1.03 -20.92
N ASN A 399 15.51 0.04 -20.17
CA ASN A 399 15.77 1.33 -20.79
C ASN A 399 16.70 2.30 -20.04
N GLN A 400 17.92 1.88 -19.70
CA GLN A 400 18.95 2.84 -19.25
C GLN A 400 19.30 3.92 -20.31
N ARG A 401 19.01 3.70 -21.60
CA ARG A 401 19.23 4.70 -22.68
C ARG A 401 18.20 5.83 -22.70
N GLY A 402 16.95 5.57 -22.31
CA GLY A 402 15.93 6.62 -22.13
C GLY A 402 16.07 7.34 -20.78
N MET A 403 16.55 6.63 -19.75
CA MET A 403 16.76 7.18 -18.41
C MET A 403 17.86 8.23 -18.33
N SER A 404 18.92 8.13 -19.15
CA SER A 404 19.96 9.17 -19.17
C SER A 404 19.40 10.52 -19.65
N ALA A 405 18.47 10.51 -20.61
CA ALA A 405 17.83 11.71 -21.11
C ALA A 405 16.86 12.34 -20.08
N LEU A 406 16.10 11.51 -19.35
CA LEU A 406 15.19 11.99 -18.30
C LEU A 406 15.96 12.52 -17.08
N ALA A 407 16.99 11.80 -16.62
CA ALA A 407 17.85 12.23 -15.52
C ALA A 407 18.63 13.51 -15.88
N GLN A 408 19.03 13.65 -17.15
CA GLN A 408 19.61 14.88 -17.67
C GLN A 408 18.59 16.03 -17.64
N LEU A 409 17.35 15.81 -18.08
CA LEU A 409 16.26 16.79 -18.02
C LEU A 409 15.88 17.19 -16.59
N GLU A 410 15.86 16.25 -15.64
CA GLU A 410 15.60 16.53 -14.22
C GLU A 410 16.77 17.31 -13.59
N GLY A 411 18.01 16.97 -13.94
CA GLY A 411 19.19 17.73 -13.53
C GLY A 411 19.19 19.16 -14.08
N GLU A 412 18.84 19.33 -15.35
CA GLU A 412 18.68 20.63 -16.01
C GLU A 412 17.55 21.45 -15.35
N ASN A 413 16.41 20.84 -15.03
CA ASN A 413 15.31 21.51 -14.31
C ASN A 413 15.69 21.93 -12.87
N LEU A 414 16.44 21.10 -12.13
CA LEU A 414 16.92 21.44 -10.79
C LEU A 414 17.95 22.58 -10.81
N LEU A 415 18.79 22.64 -11.85
CA LEU A 415 19.70 23.76 -12.09
C LEU A 415 18.94 25.04 -12.39
N VAL A 416 17.90 24.97 -13.22
CA VAL A 416 17.01 26.10 -13.51
C VAL A 416 16.34 26.60 -12.22
N LEU A 417 15.78 25.71 -11.40
CA LEU A 417 15.15 26.09 -10.12
C LEU A 417 16.13 26.73 -9.13
N ARG A 418 17.38 26.25 -9.06
CA ARG A 418 18.42 26.89 -8.23
C ARG A 418 18.82 28.26 -8.76
N HIS A 419 18.93 28.43 -10.07
CA HIS A 419 19.16 29.74 -10.66
C HIS A 419 17.97 30.69 -10.42
N PHE A 420 16.73 30.18 -10.40
CA PHE A 420 15.56 30.96 -10.00
C PHE A 420 15.66 31.43 -8.54
N ASP A 421 16.02 30.56 -7.61
CA ASP A 421 16.17 30.91 -6.19
C ASP A 421 17.34 31.89 -5.95
N GLU A 422 18.47 31.70 -6.64
CA GLU A 422 19.62 32.61 -6.57
C GLU A 422 19.33 33.99 -7.19
N ALA A 423 18.60 34.03 -8.32
CA ALA A 423 18.17 35.28 -8.96
C ALA A 423 17.10 36.01 -8.13
N ALA A 424 16.17 35.28 -7.52
CA ALA A 424 15.17 35.85 -6.60
C ALA A 424 15.81 36.44 -5.33
N GLY A 425 16.93 35.86 -4.88
CA GLY A 425 17.69 36.36 -3.73
C GLY A 425 18.62 37.55 -4.00
N LYS A 426 18.91 37.88 -5.27
CA LYS A 426 19.91 38.91 -5.65
C LYS A 426 19.33 40.13 -6.39
N SER A 427 18.04 40.16 -6.69
CA SER A 427 17.43 41.22 -7.48
C SER A 427 16.95 42.41 -6.63
N HIS A 428 17.63 43.56 -6.77
CA HIS A 428 17.20 44.87 -6.24
C HIS A 428 15.80 45.28 -6.74
N LEU A 429 15.37 44.74 -7.89
CA LEU A 429 14.06 45.01 -8.47
C LEU A 429 12.91 44.37 -7.66
N LEU A 430 13.14 43.24 -6.99
CA LEU A 430 12.13 42.63 -6.11
C LEU A 430 11.96 43.39 -4.79
N GLU A 431 12.98 44.13 -4.36
CA GLU A 431 12.89 45.09 -3.25
C GLU A 431 12.16 46.36 -3.70
N GLU A 432 12.47 46.90 -4.88
CA GLU A 432 11.74 48.05 -5.45
C GLU A 432 10.26 47.75 -5.74
N ILE A 433 9.92 46.55 -6.20
CA ILE A 433 8.53 46.10 -6.39
C ILE A 433 7.81 45.96 -5.05
N ARG A 434 8.48 45.46 -4.01
CA ARG A 434 7.94 45.33 -2.65
C ARG A 434 7.65 46.71 -2.05
N ASP A 435 8.57 47.66 -2.23
CA ASP A 435 8.43 49.03 -1.72
C ASP A 435 7.34 49.79 -2.48
N ALA A 436 7.26 49.64 -3.81
CA ALA A 436 6.21 50.25 -4.64
C ALA A 436 4.79 49.70 -4.41
N LEU A 437 4.67 48.48 -3.86
CA LEU A 437 3.39 47.90 -3.43
C LEU A 437 2.89 48.47 -2.09
N THR A 438 3.72 49.27 -1.40
CA THR A 438 3.42 49.83 -0.07
C THR A 438 3.36 51.36 -0.01
N SER A 439 3.59 52.08 -1.12
CA SER A 439 3.62 53.56 -1.18
C SER A 439 2.63 54.18 -2.18
N ASP A 440 2.51 55.51 -2.15
CA ASP A 440 1.50 56.32 -2.86
C ASP A 440 1.75 56.52 -4.38
N ASP A 441 0.71 56.98 -5.11
CA ASP A 441 0.50 56.93 -6.58
C ASP A 441 1.66 57.48 -7.47
N ALA A 442 2.50 58.38 -6.95
CA ALA A 442 3.60 59.00 -7.70
C ALA A 442 4.76 58.02 -7.99
N MET A 443 5.02 57.07 -7.10
CA MET A 443 6.15 56.12 -7.24
C MET A 443 5.82 55.00 -8.25
N GLN A 444 4.53 54.67 -8.42
CA GLN A 444 4.05 53.69 -9.41
C GLN A 444 4.21 54.21 -10.85
N THR A 445 4.04 55.52 -11.07
CA THR A 445 4.23 56.15 -12.38
C THR A 445 5.69 56.10 -12.82
N GLN A 446 6.63 56.21 -11.88
CA GLN A 446 8.07 56.11 -12.15
C GLN A 446 8.52 54.68 -12.46
N LEU A 447 7.89 53.68 -11.85
CA LEU A 447 8.14 52.26 -12.12
C LEU A 447 7.63 51.86 -13.53
N LEU A 448 6.44 52.32 -13.90
CA LEU A 448 5.88 52.15 -15.26
C LEU A 448 6.78 52.78 -16.34
N GLY A 449 7.30 53.99 -16.10
CA GLY A 449 8.24 54.65 -17.02
C GLY A 449 9.55 53.89 -17.23
N HIS A 450 10.11 53.29 -16.17
CA HIS A 450 11.30 52.44 -16.28
C HIS A 450 11.02 51.17 -17.09
N MET A 451 9.88 50.53 -16.87
CA MET A 451 9.48 49.31 -17.58
C MET A 451 9.24 49.57 -19.08
N GLU A 452 8.60 50.69 -19.45
CA GLU A 452 8.41 51.06 -20.86
C GLU A 452 9.73 51.33 -21.59
N THR A 453 10.70 51.94 -20.89
CA THR A 453 12.03 52.23 -21.45
C THR A 453 12.82 50.95 -21.72
N MET A 454 12.77 49.97 -20.80
CA MET A 454 13.37 48.64 -21.01
C MET A 454 12.70 47.87 -22.15
N LEU A 455 11.36 47.92 -22.26
CA LEU A 455 10.61 47.31 -23.36
C LEU A 455 10.97 47.92 -24.72
N ALA A 456 11.24 49.22 -24.78
CA ALA A 456 11.68 49.91 -26.00
C ALA A 456 13.13 49.53 -26.39
N GLN A 457 14.00 49.27 -25.42
CA GLN A 457 15.36 48.77 -25.66
C GLN A 457 15.34 47.32 -26.18
N LEU A 458 14.48 46.47 -25.64
CA LEU A 458 14.31 45.08 -26.10
C LEU A 458 13.76 44.99 -27.53
N LYS A 459 12.84 45.88 -27.92
CA LYS A 459 12.32 45.94 -29.29
C LYS A 459 13.34 46.38 -30.35
N LYS A 460 14.47 46.96 -29.94
CA LYS A 460 15.57 47.36 -30.82
C LYS A 460 16.63 46.27 -31.04
N LEU A 461 16.52 45.13 -30.38
CA LEU A 461 17.47 44.03 -30.53
C LEU A 461 17.19 43.28 -31.85
N ASP A 462 18.14 43.35 -32.77
CA ASP A 462 18.09 42.69 -34.07
C ASP A 462 18.20 41.16 -33.92
N LYS A 463 17.53 40.42 -34.80
CA LYS A 463 17.39 38.94 -34.75
C LYS A 463 18.71 38.18 -34.83
N ASN A 464 19.82 38.83 -35.15
CA ASN A 464 21.14 38.22 -35.30
C ASN A 464 21.97 38.14 -34.00
N SER A 465 21.53 38.74 -32.88
CA SER A 465 22.25 38.66 -31.59
C SER A 465 22.00 37.36 -30.81
N VAL A 466 20.93 36.61 -31.12
CA VAL A 466 20.55 35.38 -30.41
C VAL A 466 21.54 34.21 -30.63
N GLN A 467 22.35 34.25 -31.69
CA GLN A 467 23.28 33.16 -32.01
C GLN A 467 24.64 33.24 -31.31
N ARG A 468 24.95 34.32 -30.57
CA ARG A 468 26.30 34.53 -30.04
C ARG A 468 26.45 34.30 -28.53
N GLY A 469 25.43 33.78 -27.85
CA GLY A 469 25.53 33.33 -26.45
C GLY A 469 25.71 34.42 -25.39
N ASP A 470 25.92 35.69 -25.80
CA ASP A 470 26.00 36.83 -24.90
C ASP A 470 24.68 37.62 -24.93
N PHE A 471 23.63 37.18 -24.21
CA PHE A 471 22.74 38.08 -23.46
C PHE A 471 21.80 37.36 -22.47
N MET A 472 21.44 38.13 -21.44
CA MET A 472 20.91 37.82 -20.11
C MET A 472 19.50 37.21 -20.10
N TYR A 473 19.41 35.94 -19.68
CA TYR A 473 18.14 35.25 -19.38
C TYR A 473 17.42 35.85 -18.16
N GLU A 474 18.16 36.46 -17.22
CA GLU A 474 17.62 37.07 -16.00
C GLU A 474 16.72 38.27 -16.29
N GLU A 475 17.08 39.15 -17.22
CA GLU A 475 16.33 40.37 -17.52
C GLU A 475 14.97 40.07 -18.17
N VAL A 476 14.90 39.02 -19.00
CA VAL A 476 13.66 38.57 -19.66
C VAL A 476 12.71 37.91 -18.67
N ILE A 477 13.24 37.10 -17.75
CA ILE A 477 12.44 36.43 -16.70
C ILE A 477 11.89 37.47 -15.72
N VAL A 478 12.72 38.42 -15.30
CA VAL A 478 12.31 39.50 -14.38
C VAL A 478 11.22 40.38 -15.00
N LEU A 479 11.27 40.64 -16.31
CA LEU A 479 10.21 41.34 -17.03
C LEU A 479 8.90 40.54 -17.11
N GLN A 480 8.96 39.23 -17.34
CA GLN A 480 7.78 38.37 -17.39
C GLN A 480 7.09 38.26 -16.03
N VAL A 481 7.86 38.10 -14.96
CA VAL A 481 7.35 38.05 -13.58
C VAL A 481 6.78 39.41 -13.17
N GLY A 482 7.47 40.51 -13.50
CA GLY A 482 6.96 41.87 -13.28
C GLY A 482 5.62 42.11 -13.98
N PHE A 483 5.46 41.61 -15.21
CA PHE A 483 4.20 41.71 -15.97
C PHE A 483 3.05 40.93 -15.31
N VAL A 484 3.31 39.72 -14.83
CA VAL A 484 2.31 38.88 -14.17
C VAL A 484 1.89 39.48 -12.82
N VAL A 485 2.84 40.00 -12.05
CA VAL A 485 2.55 40.64 -10.75
C VAL A 485 1.74 41.92 -10.94
N LEU A 486 2.09 42.79 -11.90
CA LEU A 486 1.30 43.99 -12.21
C LEU A 486 -0.10 43.64 -12.72
N ALA A 487 -0.23 42.61 -13.57
CA ALA A 487 -1.52 42.14 -14.05
C ALA A 487 -2.41 41.63 -12.91
N CYS A 488 -1.84 40.92 -11.93
CA CYS A 488 -2.54 40.46 -10.74
C CYS A 488 -2.97 41.62 -9.83
N VAL A 489 -2.09 42.61 -9.60
CA VAL A 489 -2.38 43.77 -8.74
C VAL A 489 -3.44 44.68 -9.35
N MET A 490 -3.38 44.95 -10.66
CA MET A 490 -4.41 45.72 -11.37
C MET A 490 -5.74 44.97 -11.44
N CYS A 491 -5.73 43.65 -11.65
CA CYS A 491 -6.95 42.83 -11.59
C CYS A 491 -7.57 42.79 -10.19
N TRP A 492 -6.74 42.76 -9.14
CA TRP A 492 -7.19 42.71 -7.75
C TRP A 492 -7.82 44.04 -7.31
N ARG A 493 -7.20 45.19 -7.62
CA ARG A 493 -7.80 46.51 -7.35
C ARG A 493 -9.10 46.75 -8.14
N ARG A 494 -9.22 46.27 -9.39
CA ARG A 494 -10.46 46.40 -10.19
C ARG A 494 -11.64 45.61 -9.61
N LYS A 495 -11.39 44.44 -9.02
CA LYS A 495 -12.41 43.65 -8.31
C LYS A 495 -12.88 44.32 -7.01
N CYS A 496 -12.03 45.13 -6.37
CA CYS A 496 -12.39 45.87 -5.16
C CYS A 496 -13.11 47.20 -5.41
N LEU A 497 -13.01 47.80 -6.61
CA LEU A 497 -13.55 49.15 -6.89
C LEU A 497 -14.70 49.22 -7.94
N GLY A 498 -15.18 48.08 -8.46
CA GLY A 498 -16.49 48.00 -9.12
C GLY A 498 -16.71 48.81 -10.42
N GLY A 499 -15.67 49.09 -11.21
CA GLY A 499 -15.77 49.91 -12.42
C GLY A 499 -15.70 49.15 -13.75
N ASN A 500 -16.80 49.17 -14.53
CA ASN A 500 -16.86 48.73 -15.94
C ASN A 500 -16.31 49.83 -16.86
N ASP A 501 -15.14 49.62 -17.48
CA ASP A 501 -14.77 50.41 -18.66
C ASP A 501 -13.90 49.62 -19.65
N ILE A 502 -14.38 49.50 -20.88
CA ILE A 502 -13.97 48.50 -21.90
C ILE A 502 -12.84 49.03 -22.80
N HIS A 503 -12.44 50.30 -22.70
CA HIS A 503 -11.50 50.90 -23.65
C HIS A 503 -10.01 50.55 -23.42
N ALA A 504 -9.59 50.28 -22.18
CA ALA A 504 -8.19 49.98 -21.86
C ALA A 504 -7.72 48.58 -22.34
N VAL A 505 -8.64 47.64 -22.55
CA VAL A 505 -8.28 46.25 -22.93
C VAL A 505 -7.80 46.15 -24.38
N SER A 506 -8.15 47.09 -25.26
CA SER A 506 -7.74 47.03 -26.67
C SER A 506 -6.27 47.40 -26.90
N GLN A 507 -5.65 48.18 -26.00
CA GLN A 507 -4.22 48.50 -26.08
C GLN A 507 -3.32 47.43 -25.47
N PHE A 508 -3.81 46.67 -24.47
CA PHE A 508 -3.03 45.60 -23.82
C PHE A 508 -2.99 44.28 -24.59
N ARG A 509 -3.87 44.10 -25.60
CA ARG A 509 -3.96 42.88 -26.42
C ARG A 509 -3.09 42.92 -27.68
N LYS A 510 -2.49 44.06 -28.02
CA LYS A 510 -1.47 44.24 -29.07
C LYS A 510 -0.10 44.24 -28.43
#